data_AF-A0A2N3PM15-F1
#
_entry.id   AF-A0A2N3PM15-F1
#
_cell.length_a   1.000
_cell.length_b   1.000
_cell.length_c   1.000
_cell.angle_alpha   90.00
_cell.angle_beta   90.00
_cell.angle_gamma   90.00
#
_symmetry.space_group_name_H-M   'P 1'
#
loop_
_entity.id
_entity.type
_entity.pdbx_description
1 polymer ?
#
loop_
_entity_poly.entity_id
_entity_poly.type
_entity_poly.pdbx_seq_one_letter_code
_entity_poly.pdbx_strand_id
1 'polypeptide(L)'
;MTDTCAQFHPTAAFFEKEDMSGPYEEIAFVPGETIFQQGEEAVFAYFIRKGRVAILKNGHSVATMTELMVFGESVLFGNMRRLATACALVPTECAFISASQLMVRLAAFGPATTDAMGQILTYIRSTLPARLRGGDIVERPIDRRMRTLLDEDALKAVLTSADPFLRALLDILRGYVRARLPPLGPDA
;
A
#
# COMPACT_ATOMS: atom_id res chain seq x y z
N MET A 1 26.54 9.26 22.95
CA MET A 1 25.39 9.87 23.65
C MET A 1 24.56 10.52 22.56
N THR A 2 23.43 9.97 22.14
CA THR A 2 22.27 9.64 22.97
C THR A 2 21.51 8.42 22.43
N ASP A 3 21.10 7.59 23.39
CA ASP A 3 19.94 6.70 23.41
C ASP A 3 19.45 6.07 22.11
N THR A 4 19.82 4.80 21.96
CA THR A 4 19.07 3.79 21.23
C THR A 4 17.72 3.62 21.93
N CYS A 5 16.77 4.52 21.65
CA CYS A 5 15.37 4.28 21.97
C CYS A 5 14.99 3.02 21.20
N ALA A 6 14.67 1.93 21.91
CA ALA A 6 14.33 0.65 21.30
C ALA A 6 13.18 0.88 20.32
N GLN A 7 13.49 0.82 19.03
CA GLN A 7 12.54 1.09 17.95
C GLN A 7 11.49 -0.02 17.95
N PHE A 8 10.26 0.30 18.33
CA PHE A 8 9.17 -0.66 18.27
C PHE A 8 8.66 -0.74 16.82
N HIS A 9 9.01 -1.84 16.17
CA HIS A 9 8.47 -2.21 14.88
C HIS A 9 7.46 -3.33 15.07
N PRO A 10 6.16 -3.11 14.74
CA PRO A 10 5.20 -4.20 14.71
C PRO A 10 5.73 -5.33 13.81
N THR A 11 5.77 -6.55 14.32
CA THR A 11 6.14 -7.78 13.58
C THR A 11 4.94 -8.71 13.48
N ALA A 12 4.99 -9.67 12.55
CA ALA A 12 3.91 -10.65 12.36
C ALA A 12 3.59 -11.44 13.65
N ALA A 13 4.60 -11.66 14.51
CA ALA A 13 4.45 -12.42 15.75
C ALA A 13 3.62 -11.69 16.82
N PHE A 14 3.41 -10.38 16.70
CA PHE A 14 2.58 -9.64 17.65
C PHE A 14 1.08 -9.95 17.54
N PHE A 15 0.61 -10.53 16.43
CA PHE A 15 -0.82 -10.58 16.10
C PHE A 15 -1.27 -11.97 15.69
N GLU A 16 -1.22 -12.93 16.61
CA GLU A 16 -1.63 -14.30 16.29
C GLU A 16 -3.14 -14.56 16.46
N LYS A 17 -3.92 -13.78 17.24
CA LYS A 17 -5.32 -14.16 17.57
C LYS A 17 -6.28 -13.01 17.97
N GLU A 18 -6.49 -12.01 17.13
CA GLU A 18 -7.55 -11.00 17.35
C GLU A 18 -8.51 -10.85 16.16
N ASP A 19 -9.67 -10.26 16.41
CA ASP A 19 -10.69 -9.95 15.41
C ASP A 19 -10.13 -8.97 14.36
N MET A 20 -9.75 -9.54 13.20
CA MET A 20 -9.17 -8.81 12.07
C MET A 20 -10.17 -7.84 11.39
N SER A 21 -11.44 -7.82 11.81
CA SER A 21 -12.48 -6.91 11.32
C SER A 21 -12.69 -5.66 12.18
N GLY A 22 -12.07 -5.60 13.37
CA GLY A 22 -12.17 -4.51 14.34
C GLY A 22 -11.57 -3.17 13.88
N PRO A 23 -11.35 -2.18 14.77
CA PRO A 23 -10.65 -0.95 14.40
C PRO A 23 -9.24 -1.24 13.88
N TYR A 24 -8.64 -0.29 13.16
CA TYR A 24 -7.22 -0.41 12.83
C TYR A 24 -6.41 -0.31 14.11
N GLU A 25 -5.32 -1.05 14.15
CA GLU A 25 -4.30 -0.84 15.13
C GLU A 25 -3.51 0.43 14.81
N GLU A 26 -3.09 1.11 15.86
CA GLU A 26 -2.48 2.43 15.78
C GLU A 26 -1.14 2.46 16.50
N ILE A 27 -0.25 3.30 15.98
CA ILE A 27 1.08 3.52 16.51
C ILE A 27 1.46 4.99 16.32
N ALA A 28 2.15 5.56 17.31
CA ALA A 28 2.63 6.94 17.26
C ALA A 28 4.16 6.97 17.26
N PHE A 29 4.72 7.95 16.56
CA PHE A 29 6.15 8.16 16.41
C PHE A 29 6.51 9.60 16.78
N VAL A 30 7.66 9.78 17.43
CA VAL A 30 8.22 11.09 17.73
C VAL A 30 9.02 11.65 16.55
N PRO A 31 9.26 12.97 16.45
CA PRO A 31 10.09 13.53 15.40
C PRO A 31 11.50 12.91 15.35
N GLY A 32 11.96 12.58 14.15
CA GLY A 32 13.24 11.91 13.91
C GLY A 32 13.21 10.40 14.09
N GLU A 33 12.11 9.84 14.61
CA GLU A 33 12.00 8.40 14.79
C GLU A 33 11.90 7.66 13.45
N THR A 34 12.64 6.56 13.34
CA THR A 34 12.59 5.70 12.16
C THR A 34 11.43 4.73 12.31
N ILE A 35 10.52 4.74 11.33
CA ILE A 35 9.33 3.88 11.29
C ILE A 35 9.67 2.50 10.72
N PHE A 36 10.63 2.43 9.79
CA PHE A 36 11.30 1.21 9.33
C PHE A 36 12.52 1.58 8.48
N GLN A 37 13.49 0.68 8.39
CA GLN A 37 14.69 0.87 7.58
C GLN A 37 14.62 0.12 6.25
N GLN A 38 15.27 0.67 5.23
CA GLN A 38 15.45 -0.01 3.95
C GLN A 38 16.13 -1.37 4.15
N GLY A 39 15.57 -2.42 3.54
CA GLY A 39 16.07 -3.79 3.64
C GLY A 39 15.51 -4.59 4.82
N GLU A 40 14.80 -3.96 5.77
CA GLU A 40 14.09 -4.69 6.83
C GLU A 40 12.96 -5.53 6.26
N GLU A 41 12.59 -6.59 6.99
CA GLU A 41 11.42 -7.38 6.65
C GLU A 41 10.15 -6.55 6.82
N ALA A 42 9.24 -6.69 5.86
CA ALA A 42 8.00 -5.95 5.81
C ALA A 42 6.83 -6.90 6.02
N VAL A 43 5.90 -6.50 6.89
CA VAL A 43 4.65 -7.24 7.16
C VAL A 43 3.43 -6.33 6.97
N PHE A 44 3.58 -5.04 7.33
CA PHE A 44 2.47 -4.08 7.36
C PHE A 44 2.64 -2.94 6.35
N ALA A 45 1.52 -2.47 5.84
CA ALA A 45 1.36 -1.16 5.21
C ALA A 45 0.85 -0.16 6.27
N TYR A 46 1.18 1.12 6.10
CA TYR A 46 0.83 2.18 7.06
C TYR A 46 0.03 3.29 6.41
N PHE A 47 -0.87 3.89 7.17
CA PHE A 47 -1.67 5.05 6.80
C PHE A 47 -1.45 6.17 7.80
N ILE A 48 -1.08 7.35 7.29
CA ILE A 48 -0.80 8.52 8.14
C ILE A 48 -2.14 9.14 8.53
N ARG A 49 -2.53 9.00 9.80
CA ARG A 49 -3.69 9.69 10.36
C ARG A 49 -3.38 11.16 10.62
N LYS A 50 -2.18 11.42 11.15
CA LYS A 50 -1.70 12.75 11.50
C LYS A 50 -0.18 12.81 11.35
N GLY A 51 0.36 13.94 10.90
CA GLY A 51 1.81 14.16 10.84
C GLY A 51 2.42 14.03 9.44
N ARG A 52 3.74 13.79 9.38
CA ARG A 52 4.53 13.78 8.14
C ARG A 52 5.68 12.78 8.22
N VAL A 53 5.91 12.06 7.13
CA VAL A 53 6.93 11.02 7.01
C VAL A 53 7.85 11.28 5.83
N ALA A 54 9.16 11.30 6.04
CA ALA A 54 10.14 11.28 4.96
C ALA A 54 10.39 9.85 4.50
N ILE A 55 10.48 9.66 3.18
CA ILE A 55 10.89 8.41 2.55
C ILE A 55 12.30 8.62 1.99
N LEU A 56 13.25 7.81 2.46
CA LEU A 56 14.66 7.90 2.10
C LEU A 56 15.11 6.63 1.38
N LYS A 57 15.67 6.75 0.19
CA LYS A 57 16.27 5.63 -0.53
C LYS A 57 17.78 5.80 -0.58
N ASN A 58 18.52 4.80 -0.09
CA ASN A 58 19.97 4.85 0.05
C ASN A 58 20.44 6.12 0.79
N GLY A 59 19.71 6.54 1.83
CA GLY A 59 20.01 7.74 2.61
C GLY A 59 19.56 9.07 2.00
N HIS A 60 19.05 9.09 0.76
CA HIS A 60 18.58 10.31 0.11
C HIS A 60 17.06 10.42 0.19
N SER A 61 16.54 11.59 0.59
CA SER A 61 15.10 11.87 0.59
C SER A 61 14.55 11.81 -0.84
N VAL A 62 13.55 10.96 -1.07
CA VAL A 62 12.89 10.79 -2.38
C VAL A 62 11.43 11.21 -2.38
N ALA A 63 10.80 11.29 -1.20
CA ALA A 63 9.43 11.77 -1.04
C ALA A 63 9.17 12.24 0.39
N THR A 64 8.15 13.08 0.57
CA THR A 64 7.55 13.39 1.87
C THR A 64 6.07 13.07 1.79
N MET A 65 5.61 12.21 2.70
CA MET A 65 4.23 11.77 2.83
C MET A 65 3.53 12.55 3.93
N THR A 66 2.25 12.85 3.74
CA THR A 66 1.42 13.63 4.68
C THR A 66 0.17 12.86 5.08
N GLU A 67 -0.67 13.48 5.90
CA GLU A 67 -1.97 12.93 6.32
C GLU A 67 -2.79 12.38 5.15
N LEU A 68 -3.53 11.30 5.43
CA LEU A 68 -4.35 10.54 4.50
C LEU A 68 -3.57 9.80 3.39
N MET A 69 -2.24 9.75 3.45
CA MET A 69 -1.42 8.95 2.53
C MET A 69 -1.03 7.60 3.14
N VAL A 70 -0.86 6.61 2.27
CA VAL A 70 -0.36 5.28 2.62
C VAL A 70 1.10 5.14 2.19
N PHE A 71 1.90 4.43 2.99
CA PHE A 71 3.29 4.10 2.66
C PHE A 71 3.65 2.68 3.13
N GLY A 72 4.68 2.10 2.52
CA GLY A 72 5.11 0.73 2.85
C GLY A 72 4.15 -0.36 2.34
N GLU A 73 3.25 -0.01 1.42
CA GLU A 73 2.22 -0.85 0.83
C GLU A 73 2.75 -1.97 -0.07
N SER A 74 4.04 -1.89 -0.46
CA SER A 74 4.68 -2.86 -1.34
C SER A 74 4.65 -4.30 -0.82
N VAL A 75 4.53 -4.48 0.49
CA VAL A 75 4.36 -5.80 1.12
C VAL A 75 3.08 -6.49 0.69
N LEU A 76 2.00 -5.72 0.48
CA LEU A 76 0.68 -6.24 0.12
C LEU A 76 0.69 -6.95 -1.23
N PHE A 77 1.59 -6.54 -2.12
CA PHE A 77 1.81 -7.18 -3.41
C PHE A 77 3.17 -7.89 -3.51
N GLY A 78 3.74 -8.38 -2.41
CA GLY A 78 4.79 -9.40 -2.44
C GLY A 78 6.23 -8.92 -2.26
N ASN A 79 6.45 -7.62 -2.02
CA ASN A 79 7.78 -7.16 -1.60
C ASN A 79 7.92 -7.25 -0.08
N MET A 80 8.43 -8.38 0.40
CA MET A 80 8.62 -8.66 1.83
C MET A 80 9.82 -7.92 2.45
N ARG A 81 10.47 -7.03 1.70
CA ARG A 81 11.60 -6.19 2.16
C ARG A 81 11.28 -4.71 1.88
N ARG A 82 11.58 -3.83 2.83
CA ARG A 82 11.38 -2.38 2.69
C ARG A 82 12.27 -1.81 1.59
N LEU A 83 11.67 -1.14 0.60
CA LEU A 83 12.38 -0.57 -0.55
C LEU A 83 13.08 0.77 -0.26
N ALA A 84 12.75 1.38 0.87
CA ALA A 84 13.25 2.65 1.37
C ALA A 84 13.08 2.70 2.90
N THR A 85 13.78 3.61 3.55
CA THR A 85 13.62 3.96 4.97
C THR A 85 12.48 4.97 5.12
N ALA A 86 11.65 4.83 6.15
CA ALA A 86 10.63 5.81 6.51
C ALA A 86 10.97 6.44 7.88
N CYS A 87 10.88 7.77 7.99
CA CYS A 87 11.22 8.51 9.21
C CYS A 87 10.16 9.58 9.49
N ALA A 88 9.67 9.66 10.72
CA ALA A 88 8.73 10.69 11.14
C ALA A 88 9.44 12.06 11.19
N LEU A 89 8.89 13.07 10.50
CA LEU A 89 9.43 14.43 10.48
C LEU A 89 8.89 15.32 11.61
N VAL A 90 7.71 14.95 12.11
CA VAL A 90 6.95 15.62 13.18
C VAL A 90 6.27 14.54 14.03
N PRO A 91 5.61 14.83 15.17
CA PRO A 91 4.81 13.83 15.85
C PRO A 91 3.80 13.24 14.87
N THR A 92 3.84 11.93 14.68
CA THR A 92 3.14 11.24 13.60
C THR A 92 2.36 10.07 14.16
N GLU A 93 1.08 9.99 13.81
CA GLU A 93 0.17 8.92 14.19
C GLU A 93 -0.19 8.12 12.94
N CYS A 94 0.03 6.80 12.99
CA CYS A 94 -0.23 5.89 11.89
C CYS A 94 -1.21 4.81 12.31
N ALA A 95 -2.13 4.45 11.40
CA ALA A 95 -2.78 3.16 11.41
C ALA A 95 -1.96 2.18 10.56
N PHE A 96 -2.02 0.87 10.83
CA PHE A 96 -1.34 -0.12 10.01
C PHE A 96 -2.19 -1.36 9.74
N ILE A 97 -1.86 -2.09 8.68
CA ILE A 97 -2.60 -3.27 8.26
C ILE A 97 -1.71 -4.30 7.57
N SER A 98 -1.95 -5.58 7.84
CA SER A 98 -1.37 -6.71 7.14
C SER A 98 -2.19 -7.10 5.89
N ALA A 99 -1.60 -7.92 5.01
CA ALA A 99 -2.35 -8.46 3.86
C ALA A 99 -3.60 -9.26 4.27
N SER A 100 -3.51 -10.02 5.36
CA SER A 100 -4.64 -10.83 5.86
C SER A 100 -5.78 -9.95 6.38
N GLN A 101 -5.46 -8.94 7.21
CA GLN A 101 -6.44 -7.97 7.69
C GLN A 101 -7.10 -7.21 6.53
N LEU A 102 -6.33 -6.84 5.50
CA LEU A 102 -6.88 -6.19 4.31
C LEU A 102 -7.94 -7.06 3.64
N MET A 103 -7.67 -8.35 3.44
CA MET A 103 -8.62 -9.27 2.81
C MET A 103 -9.89 -9.45 3.65
N VAL A 104 -9.77 -9.54 4.98
CA VAL A 104 -10.92 -9.61 5.90
C VAL A 104 -11.79 -8.36 5.78
N ARG A 105 -11.18 -7.17 5.80
CA ARG A 105 -11.93 -5.91 5.66
C ARG A 105 -12.62 -5.78 4.30
N LEU A 106 -11.95 -6.20 3.22
CA LEU A 106 -12.54 -6.17 1.88
C LEU A 106 -13.69 -7.17 1.73
N ALA A 107 -13.69 -8.28 2.47
CA ALA A 107 -14.78 -9.24 2.46
C ALA A 107 -16.11 -8.63 2.95
N ALA A 108 -16.07 -7.58 3.79
CA ALA A 108 -17.26 -6.83 4.20
C ALA A 108 -17.96 -6.11 3.04
N PHE A 109 -17.26 -5.88 1.92
CA PHE A 109 -17.81 -5.32 0.68
C PHE A 109 -18.24 -6.42 -0.32
N GLY A 110 -18.21 -7.68 0.10
CA GLY A 110 -18.66 -8.83 -0.68
C GLY A 110 -17.59 -9.48 -1.56
N PRO A 111 -17.87 -10.68 -2.10
CA PRO A 111 -16.89 -11.50 -2.82
C PRO A 111 -16.31 -10.84 -4.08
N ALA A 112 -17.13 -10.07 -4.80
CA ALA A 112 -16.68 -9.36 -6.00
C ALA A 112 -15.54 -8.37 -5.69
N THR A 113 -15.57 -7.74 -4.50
CA THR A 113 -14.55 -6.79 -4.06
C THR A 113 -13.24 -7.50 -3.73
N THR A 114 -13.31 -8.63 -3.02
CA THR A 114 -12.12 -9.44 -2.72
C THR A 114 -11.49 -10.02 -3.99
N ASP A 115 -12.31 -10.47 -4.94
CA ASP A 115 -11.85 -10.99 -6.23
C ASP A 115 -11.21 -9.89 -7.09
N ALA A 116 -11.79 -8.69 -7.10
CA ALA A 116 -11.23 -7.53 -7.77
C ALA A 116 -9.87 -7.15 -7.17
N MET A 117 -9.77 -7.09 -5.84
CA MET A 117 -8.49 -6.83 -5.17
C MET A 117 -7.44 -7.90 -5.49
N GLY A 118 -7.81 -9.18 -5.46
CA GLY A 118 -6.93 -10.28 -5.80
C GLY A 118 -6.38 -10.16 -7.23
N GLN A 119 -7.22 -9.78 -8.19
CA GLN A 119 -6.82 -9.49 -9.57
C GLN A 119 -5.86 -8.30 -9.66
N ILE A 120 -6.11 -7.20 -8.96
CA ILE A 120 -5.23 -6.02 -8.93
C ILE A 120 -3.85 -6.39 -8.38
N LEU A 121 -3.79 -7.04 -7.21
CA LEU A 121 -2.51 -7.39 -6.58
C LEU A 121 -1.71 -8.37 -7.46
N THR A 122 -2.39 -9.33 -8.09
CA THR A 122 -1.78 -10.28 -9.03
C THR A 122 -1.24 -9.57 -10.28
N TYR A 123 -1.99 -8.62 -10.83
CA TYR A 123 -1.54 -7.83 -11.98
C TYR A 123 -0.30 -6.99 -11.62
N ILE A 124 -0.31 -6.29 -10.48
CA ILE A 124 0.83 -5.50 -10.03
C ILE A 124 2.07 -6.40 -9.84
N ARG A 125 1.91 -7.57 -9.23
CA ARG A 125 2.98 -8.58 -9.04
C ARG A 125 3.59 -9.04 -10.37
N SER A 126 2.74 -9.47 -11.31
CA SER A 126 3.16 -10.02 -12.61
C SER A 126 3.81 -9.01 -13.55
N THR A 127 3.80 -7.73 -13.19
CA THR A 127 4.35 -6.62 -13.98
C THR A 127 5.53 -5.94 -13.28
N LEU A 128 6.10 -6.58 -12.25
CA LEU A 128 7.33 -6.13 -11.61
C LEU A 128 8.59 -6.63 -12.34
N PRO A 129 9.66 -5.83 -12.39
CA PRO A 129 9.69 -4.40 -12.09
C PRO A 129 8.91 -3.58 -13.15
N ALA A 130 8.26 -2.50 -12.72
CA ALA A 130 7.35 -1.68 -13.54
C ALA A 130 7.95 -1.15 -14.87
N ARG A 131 9.28 -1.22 -15.05
CA ARG A 131 10.04 -0.72 -16.21
C ARG A 131 10.28 -1.75 -17.32
N LEU A 132 9.53 -2.84 -17.40
CA LEU A 132 9.77 -3.90 -18.40
C LEU A 132 8.76 -4.00 -19.56
N ARG A 133 8.02 -2.94 -19.89
CA ARG A 133 7.36 -2.89 -21.21
C ARG A 133 8.16 -2.02 -22.17
N GLY A 134 9.23 -2.60 -22.72
CA GLY A 134 9.87 -2.10 -23.94
C GLY A 134 9.24 -2.74 -25.18
N GLY A 135 9.22 -2.02 -26.30
CA GLY A 135 8.71 -2.49 -27.60
C GLY A 135 7.30 -1.99 -27.96
N ASP A 136 6.77 -2.46 -29.10
CA ASP A 136 5.40 -2.18 -29.56
C ASP A 136 4.41 -2.57 -28.47
N ILE A 137 3.79 -1.57 -27.82
CA ILE A 137 2.95 -1.79 -26.65
C ILE A 137 1.59 -2.30 -27.10
N VAL A 138 1.52 -3.56 -27.50
CA VAL A 138 0.27 -4.25 -27.84
C VAL A 138 -0.47 -4.54 -26.54
N GLU A 139 -1.73 -4.09 -26.47
CA GLU A 139 -2.59 -4.35 -25.33
C GLU A 139 -2.93 -5.84 -25.22
N ARG A 140 -2.70 -6.43 -24.04
CA ARG A 140 -2.98 -7.84 -23.76
C ARG A 140 -4.39 -8.00 -23.18
N PRO A 141 -4.99 -9.21 -23.25
CA PRO A 141 -6.30 -9.47 -22.63
C PRO A 141 -6.37 -9.09 -21.14
N ILE A 142 -5.28 -9.32 -20.40
CA ILE A 142 -5.18 -8.95 -18.98
C ILE A 142 -5.23 -7.43 -18.76
N ASP A 143 -4.71 -6.64 -19.70
CA ASP A 143 -4.70 -5.17 -19.62
C ASP A 143 -6.12 -4.62 -19.81
N ARG A 144 -6.83 -5.14 -20.81
CA ARG A 144 -8.26 -4.83 -21.02
C ARG A 144 -9.10 -5.21 -19.81
N ARG A 145 -8.87 -6.39 -19.23
CA ARG A 145 -9.56 -6.82 -18.01
C ARG A 145 -9.31 -5.83 -16.88
N MET A 146 -8.07 -5.38 -16.68
CA MET A 146 -7.75 -4.40 -15.64
C MET A 146 -8.42 -3.04 -15.89
N ARG A 147 -8.53 -2.55 -17.13
CA ARG A 147 -9.28 -1.32 -17.40
C ARG A 147 -10.72 -1.42 -16.93
N THR A 148 -11.42 -2.48 -17.36
CA THR A 148 -12.81 -2.71 -16.93
C THR A 148 -12.91 -2.84 -15.42
N LEU A 149 -12.00 -3.62 -14.80
CA LEU A 149 -11.99 -3.85 -13.36
C LEU A 149 -11.87 -2.54 -12.56
N LEU A 150 -11.02 -1.60 -13.01
CA LEU A 150 -10.79 -0.32 -12.34
C LEU A 150 -12.03 0.59 -12.23
N ASP A 151 -13.07 0.29 -13.02
CA ASP A 151 -14.34 1.02 -13.11
C ASP A 151 -15.55 0.20 -12.62
N GLU A 152 -15.34 -1.02 -12.13
CA GLU A 152 -16.41 -1.86 -11.57
C GLU A 152 -16.98 -1.29 -10.27
N ASP A 153 -18.28 -1.50 -10.06
CA ASP A 153 -19.00 -1.01 -8.88
C ASP A 153 -18.46 -1.60 -7.56
N ALA A 154 -17.90 -2.81 -7.61
CA ALA A 154 -17.22 -3.43 -6.47
C ALA A 154 -16.09 -2.56 -5.91
N LEU A 155 -15.25 -1.98 -6.80
CA LEU A 155 -14.19 -1.07 -6.38
C LEU A 155 -14.74 0.31 -6.00
N LYS A 156 -15.79 0.79 -6.68
CA LYS A 156 -16.44 2.06 -6.33
C LYS A 156 -16.95 2.06 -4.89
N ALA A 157 -17.55 0.95 -4.45
CA ALA A 157 -18.04 0.82 -3.08
C ALA A 157 -16.94 1.04 -2.03
N VAL A 158 -15.73 0.53 -2.27
CA VAL A 158 -14.56 0.77 -1.41
C VAL A 158 -14.10 2.22 -1.50
N LEU A 159 -14.00 2.78 -2.72
CA LEU A 159 -13.56 4.16 -2.97
C LEU A 159 -14.49 5.21 -2.37
N THR A 160 -15.78 4.90 -2.19
CA THR A 160 -16.77 5.79 -1.55
C THR A 160 -17.05 5.41 -0.10
N SER A 161 -16.33 4.45 0.46
CA SER A 161 -16.55 4.00 1.84
C SER A 161 -16.15 5.07 2.87
N ALA A 162 -16.65 4.92 4.10
CA ALA A 162 -16.26 5.77 5.22
C ALA A 162 -14.82 5.50 5.70
N ASP A 163 -14.16 4.42 5.24
CA ASP A 163 -12.81 4.04 5.64
C ASP A 163 -11.77 4.80 4.80
N PRO A 164 -11.06 5.80 5.36
CA PRO A 164 -10.09 6.57 4.61
C PRO A 164 -8.83 5.76 4.26
N PHE A 165 -8.48 4.73 5.03
CA PHE A 165 -7.32 3.90 4.76
C PHE A 165 -7.60 3.03 3.52
N LEU A 166 -8.70 2.28 3.51
CA LEU A 166 -9.04 1.44 2.34
C LEU A 166 -9.16 2.26 1.06
N ARG A 167 -9.75 3.47 1.14
CA ARG A 167 -9.83 4.40 0.01
C ARG A 167 -8.44 4.80 -0.50
N ALA A 168 -7.60 5.34 0.36
CA ALA A 168 -6.26 5.80 -0.01
C ALA A 168 -5.40 4.65 -0.56
N LEU A 169 -5.48 3.48 0.07
CA LEU A 169 -4.75 2.28 -0.38
C LEU A 169 -5.23 1.83 -1.76
N LEU A 170 -6.54 1.72 -1.97
CA LEU A 170 -7.08 1.32 -3.26
C LEU A 170 -6.71 2.33 -4.35
N ASP A 171 -6.76 3.64 -4.09
CA ASP A 171 -6.34 4.65 -5.07
C ASP A 171 -4.87 4.53 -5.46
N ILE A 172 -3.98 4.24 -4.51
CA ILE A 172 -2.56 3.95 -4.82
C ILE A 172 -2.42 2.72 -5.71
N LEU A 173 -3.12 1.63 -5.38
CA LEU A 173 -3.09 0.41 -6.19
C LEU A 173 -3.65 0.63 -7.60
N ARG A 174 -4.73 1.40 -7.75
CA ARG A 174 -5.27 1.81 -9.06
C ARG A 174 -4.25 2.63 -9.84
N GLY A 175 -3.54 3.55 -9.17
CA GLY A 175 -2.42 4.30 -9.75
C GLY A 175 -1.31 3.38 -10.27
N TYR A 176 -0.94 2.36 -9.50
CA TYR A 176 0.04 1.36 -9.92
C TYR A 176 -0.41 0.57 -11.15
N VAL A 177 -1.68 0.15 -11.22
CA VAL A 177 -2.24 -0.53 -12.39
C VAL A 177 -2.19 0.39 -13.60
N ARG A 178 -2.68 1.64 -13.47
CA ARG A 178 -2.71 2.64 -14.56
C ARG A 178 -1.32 2.92 -15.12
N ALA A 179 -0.32 3.10 -14.26
CA ALA A 179 1.06 3.32 -14.67
C ALA A 179 1.68 2.15 -15.46
N ARG A 180 1.05 0.97 -15.44
CA ARG A 180 1.49 -0.25 -16.13
C ARG A 180 0.62 -0.62 -17.33
N LEU A 181 -0.53 0.04 -17.50
CA LEU A 181 -1.39 -0.17 -18.66
C LEU A 181 -0.75 0.50 -19.88
N PRO A 182 -0.85 -0.12 -21.07
CA PRO A 182 -0.52 0.53 -22.33
C PRO A 182 -1.21 1.89 -22.48
N PRO A 183 -0.65 2.85 -23.23
CA PRO A 183 -1.43 3.99 -23.67
C PRO A 183 -2.63 3.50 -24.49
N LEU A 184 -3.75 4.21 -24.39
CA LEU A 184 -4.86 3.98 -25.32
C LEU A 184 -4.37 4.37 -26.72
N GLY A 185 -4.63 3.50 -27.70
CA GLY A 185 -4.33 3.81 -29.11
C GLY A 185 -5.16 5.00 -29.60
N PRO A 186 -4.83 5.57 -30.77
CA PRO A 186 -5.57 6.70 -31.33
C PRO A 186 -7.06 6.39 -31.61
N ASP A 187 -7.45 5.11 -31.69
CA ASP A 187 -8.80 4.65 -32.02
C ASP A 187 -9.62 4.16 -30.80
N ALA A 188 -9.16 4.43 -29.57
CA ALA A 188 -9.78 3.94 -28.32
C ALA A 188 -10.69 4.97 -27.64
#